data_AF-A0A7V7WQ96-F1
#
_entry.id   AF-A0A7V7WQ96-F1
#
_cell.length_a   1.000
_cell.length_b   1.000
_cell.length_c   1.000
_cell.angle_alpha   90.00
_cell.angle_beta   90.00
_cell.angle_gamma   90.00
#
_symmetry.space_group_name_H-M   'P 1'
#
loop_
_entity.id
_entity.type
_entity.pdbx_description
1 polymer ?
#
loop_
_entity_poly.entity_id
_entity_poly.type
_entity_poly.pdbx_seq_one_letter_code
_entity_poly.pdbx_strand_id
1 'polypeptide(L)'
;MTDELAALRAENARLIALLEAQGIEWRLPQPITWVAREQESSRLSTAEKVALFRRLFRGRTDVYPIRWESKTTGKAGYAPACANEWRAGVCEKPRIKCGDCSNRLLIPLSDAVVYDHLAGGHTVGVYPLLEDDTCYFLAVDFDEADWRDDACAFLQSCGELGVPAALEISRSGQGAHAWVFFASRVPARDSRRLGTAIISHTCARTRQLRLTSYDRLFPNQDTMPKGGFGNLIALPLQKGPREKGYSAFVDAELRPYPDQWAFLASIQPMAAHDIEPTILRATGGVHPLDVTFIDDEDLATPWKSGGTASKKVAGTMPRSLTVTLANLIYFEKSQLPQALANRLIRLAAFQNPEFYKAQAMRMSVWDKPRVIG
;
A
#
# COMPACT_ATOMS: atom_id res chain seq x y z
N MET A 1 -43.84 -35.47 6.29
CA MET A 1 -43.08 -34.21 6.14
C MET A 1 -43.68 -33.05 6.94
N THR A 2 -45.00 -32.93 7.11
CA THR A 2 -45.63 -31.84 7.91
C THR A 2 -45.49 -32.02 9.42
N ASP A 3 -45.53 -33.27 9.90
CA ASP A 3 -45.49 -33.59 11.34
C ASP A 3 -44.11 -33.39 11.98
N GLU A 4 -43.06 -33.77 11.26
CA GLU A 4 -41.67 -33.62 11.71
C GLU A 4 -41.26 -32.14 11.78
N LEU A 5 -41.77 -31.31 10.86
CA LEU A 5 -41.56 -29.87 10.89
C LEU A 5 -42.26 -29.22 12.10
N ALA A 6 -43.44 -29.71 12.47
CA ALA A 6 -44.15 -29.25 13.66
C ALA A 6 -43.42 -29.65 14.95
N ALA A 7 -42.93 -30.89 15.03
CA ALA A 7 -42.13 -31.37 16.16
C ALA A 7 -40.82 -30.57 16.32
N LEU A 8 -40.11 -30.32 15.22
CA LEU A 8 -38.88 -29.53 15.23
C LEU A 8 -39.13 -28.08 15.65
N ARG A 9 -40.24 -27.47 15.23
CA ARG A 9 -40.61 -26.11 15.65
C ARG A 9 -40.95 -26.04 17.14
N ALA A 10 -41.64 -27.05 17.66
CA ALA A 10 -41.96 -27.14 19.08
C ALA A 10 -40.69 -27.30 19.94
N GLU A 11 -39.76 -28.16 19.53
CA GLU A 11 -38.49 -28.32 20.25
C GLU A 11 -37.61 -27.07 20.15
N ASN A 12 -37.60 -26.39 19.01
CA ASN A 12 -36.87 -25.14 18.84
C ASN A 12 -37.40 -24.05 19.80
N ALA A 13 -38.73 -23.91 19.91
CA ALA A 13 -39.35 -22.99 20.86
C ALA A 13 -39.00 -23.33 22.32
N ARG A 14 -38.94 -24.61 22.68
CA ARG A 14 -38.56 -25.07 24.01
C ARG A 14 -37.11 -24.72 24.35
N LEU A 15 -36.19 -24.93 23.40
CA LEU A 15 -34.76 -24.63 23.56
C LEU A 15 -34.51 -23.13 23.67
N ILE A 16 -35.19 -22.31 22.86
CA ILE A 16 -35.13 -20.84 22.95
C ILE A 16 -35.55 -20.36 24.34
N ALA A 17 -36.69 -20.85 24.85
CA ALA A 17 -37.18 -20.47 26.18
C ALA A 17 -36.20 -20.86 27.29
N LEU A 18 -35.53 -22.01 27.17
CA LEU A 18 -34.50 -22.44 28.13
C LEU A 18 -33.27 -21.51 28.08
N LEU A 19 -32.82 -21.13 26.89
CA LEU A 19 -31.67 -20.23 26.70
C LEU A 19 -31.98 -18.82 27.23
N GLU A 20 -33.18 -18.31 26.99
CA GLU A 20 -33.62 -17.01 27.52
C GLU A 20 -33.74 -17.02 29.05
N ALA A 21 -34.29 -18.10 29.65
CA ALA A 21 -34.39 -18.24 31.10
C ALA A 21 -33.02 -18.32 31.80
N GLN A 22 -31.98 -18.77 31.09
CA GLN A 22 -30.60 -18.85 31.59
C GLN A 22 -29.74 -17.64 31.20
N GLY A 23 -30.32 -16.63 30.53
CA GLY A 23 -29.59 -15.42 30.10
C GLY A 23 -28.50 -15.69 29.06
N ILE A 24 -28.60 -16.78 28.29
CA ILE A 24 -27.61 -17.17 27.28
C ILE A 24 -28.00 -16.57 25.93
N GLU A 25 -27.13 -15.73 25.38
CA GLU A 25 -27.32 -15.13 24.06
C GLU A 25 -27.21 -16.21 22.96
N TRP A 26 -28.33 -16.51 22.33
CA TRP A 26 -28.45 -17.60 21.33
C TRP A 26 -28.67 -17.09 19.91
N ARG A 27 -28.94 -15.80 19.74
CA ARG A 27 -29.12 -15.18 18.43
C ARG A 27 -27.75 -14.98 17.80
N LEU A 28 -27.52 -15.57 16.64
CA LEU A 28 -26.38 -15.18 15.80
C LEU A 28 -26.48 -13.67 15.50
N PRO A 29 -25.35 -12.94 15.45
CA PRO A 29 -25.35 -11.57 14.96
C PRO A 29 -26.07 -11.56 13.63
N GLN A 30 -27.11 -10.73 13.49
CA GLN A 30 -27.81 -10.64 12.21
C GLN A 30 -26.76 -10.27 11.15
N PRO A 31 -26.67 -10.99 10.02
CA PRO A 31 -25.98 -10.44 8.87
C PRO A 31 -26.67 -9.11 8.58
N ILE A 32 -25.87 -8.04 8.52
CA ILE A 32 -26.33 -6.69 8.24
C ILE A 32 -27.02 -6.73 6.88
N THR A 33 -28.33 -6.95 6.88
CA THR A 33 -29.16 -6.77 5.71
C THR A 33 -29.26 -5.28 5.50
N TRP A 34 -28.39 -4.78 4.61
CA TRP A 34 -28.59 -3.49 3.98
C TRP A 34 -29.90 -3.55 3.20
N VAL A 35 -31.00 -3.28 3.91
CA VAL A 35 -32.22 -2.84 3.26
C VAL A 35 -31.81 -1.59 2.51
N ALA A 36 -31.90 -1.64 1.18
CA ALA A 36 -31.62 -0.54 0.29
C ALA A 36 -32.58 0.62 0.61
N ARG A 37 -32.25 1.41 1.63
CA ARG A 37 -32.53 2.83 1.61
C ARG A 37 -31.69 3.35 0.45
N GLU A 38 -32.36 3.98 -0.51
CA GLU A 38 -31.70 4.88 -1.46
C GLU A 38 -30.69 5.71 -0.67
N GLN A 39 -29.42 5.36 -0.86
CA GLN A 39 -28.34 5.81 -0.01
C GLN A 39 -28.14 7.27 -0.38
N GLU A 40 -28.57 8.19 0.50
CA GLU A 40 -28.32 9.63 0.34
C GLU A 40 -26.86 9.81 -0.07
N SER A 41 -26.64 10.28 -1.30
CA SER A 41 -25.32 10.71 -1.73
C SER A 41 -24.77 11.63 -0.65
N SER A 42 -23.55 11.36 -0.19
CA SER A 42 -22.82 12.11 0.84
C SER A 42 -23.24 13.58 0.86
N ARG A 43 -23.82 14.02 1.98
CA ARG A 43 -24.23 15.42 2.27
C ARG A 43 -23.05 16.42 2.28
N LEU A 44 -21.86 16.01 1.83
CA LEU A 44 -20.68 16.85 1.76
C LEU A 44 -20.81 17.83 0.58
N SER A 45 -20.71 19.12 0.91
CA SER A 45 -20.49 20.19 -0.04
C SER A 45 -19.17 20.00 -0.81
N THR A 46 -19.02 20.71 -1.93
CA THR A 46 -17.78 20.72 -2.71
C THR A 46 -16.56 21.08 -1.86
N ALA A 47 -16.69 22.07 -0.97
CA ALA A 47 -15.61 22.49 -0.09
C ALA A 47 -15.24 21.40 0.92
N GLU A 48 -16.23 20.71 1.51
CA GLU A 48 -15.98 19.60 2.44
C GLU A 48 -15.34 18.40 1.75
N LYS A 49 -15.71 18.10 0.50
CA LYS A 49 -15.06 17.05 -0.32
C LYS A 49 -13.59 17.36 -0.56
N VAL A 50 -13.27 18.60 -0.94
CA VAL A 50 -11.87 19.05 -1.12
C VAL A 50 -11.10 18.99 0.19
N ALA A 51 -11.70 19.44 1.30
CA ALA A 51 -11.06 19.39 2.62
C ALA A 51 -10.79 17.95 3.09
N LEU A 52 -11.76 17.04 2.92
CA LEU A 52 -11.60 15.62 3.22
C LEU A 52 -10.48 14.99 2.38
N PHE A 53 -10.46 15.27 1.08
CA PHE A 53 -9.44 14.76 0.16
C PHE A 53 -8.04 15.22 0.59
N ARG A 54 -7.87 16.51 0.88
CA ARG A 54 -6.60 17.10 1.34
C ARG A 54 -6.15 16.57 2.69
N ARG A 55 -7.08 16.19 3.56
CA ARG A 55 -6.79 15.60 4.88
C ARG A 55 -6.20 14.21 4.74
N LEU A 56 -6.74 13.38 3.84
CA LEU A 56 -6.27 12.01 3.62
C LEU A 56 -5.00 11.98 2.76
N PHE A 57 -5.03 12.57 1.57
CA PHE A 57 -3.91 12.53 0.62
C PHE A 57 -2.91 13.67 0.87
N ARG A 58 -2.47 13.79 2.13
CA ARG A 58 -1.60 14.87 2.57
C ARG A 58 -0.13 14.54 2.32
N GLY A 59 0.55 15.41 1.59
CA GLY A 59 2.01 15.38 1.41
C GLY A 59 2.58 16.79 1.44
N ARG A 60 3.56 17.08 0.59
CA ARG A 60 4.05 18.45 0.40
C ARG A 60 2.93 19.37 -0.08
N THR A 61 2.86 20.56 0.53
CA THR A 61 1.86 21.59 0.20
C THR A 61 2.46 22.77 -0.56
N ASP A 62 3.77 22.91 -0.55
CA ASP A 62 4.51 23.98 -1.22
C ASP A 62 4.80 23.67 -2.70
N VAL A 63 4.61 22.41 -3.11
CA VAL A 63 4.78 21.95 -4.50
C VAL A 63 3.92 20.71 -4.75
N TYR A 64 3.46 20.54 -5.99
CA TYR A 64 2.79 19.33 -6.45
C TYR A 64 3.26 18.95 -7.86
N PRO A 65 3.28 17.65 -8.21
CA PRO A 65 3.51 17.21 -9.57
C PRO A 65 2.23 17.32 -10.41
N ILE A 66 2.33 17.91 -11.58
CA ILE A 66 1.28 17.94 -12.61
C ILE A 66 1.63 16.99 -13.74
N ARG A 67 0.64 16.25 -14.22
CA ARG A 67 0.78 15.36 -15.37
C ARG A 67 0.85 16.17 -16.65
N TRP A 68 1.79 15.83 -17.52
CA TRP A 68 1.85 16.32 -18.89
C TRP A 68 1.77 15.15 -19.86
N GLU A 69 1.28 15.44 -21.06
CA GLU A 69 1.19 14.49 -22.17
C GLU A 69 1.50 15.22 -23.48
N SER A 70 2.48 14.71 -24.21
CA SER A 70 2.90 15.26 -25.49
C SER A 70 1.99 14.74 -26.59
N LYS A 71 1.19 15.63 -27.18
CA LYS A 71 0.33 15.30 -28.33
C LYS A 71 1.10 14.79 -29.54
N THR A 72 2.36 15.21 -29.69
CA THR A 72 3.20 14.88 -30.85
C THR A 72 3.92 13.53 -30.70
N THR A 73 4.38 13.21 -29.48
CA THR A 73 5.20 12.00 -29.24
C THR A 73 4.45 10.89 -28.52
N GLY A 74 3.25 11.15 -27.99
CA GLY A 74 2.51 10.24 -27.14
C GLY A 74 3.14 10.01 -25.75
N LYS A 75 4.31 10.60 -25.47
CA LYS A 75 4.97 10.48 -24.17
C LYS A 75 4.19 11.24 -23.11
N ALA A 76 4.17 10.68 -21.91
CA ALA A 76 3.56 11.32 -20.76
C ALA A 76 4.45 11.18 -19.53
N GLY A 77 4.25 12.06 -18.57
CA GLY A 77 5.00 12.04 -17.32
C GLY A 77 4.44 13.04 -16.31
N TYR A 78 5.20 13.24 -15.25
CA TYR A 78 4.90 14.25 -14.23
C TYR A 78 6.06 15.23 -14.13
N ALA A 79 5.73 16.48 -13.83
CA ALA A 79 6.70 17.54 -13.55
C ALA A 79 6.19 18.39 -12.38
N PRO A 80 7.08 18.95 -11.54
CA PRO A 80 6.65 19.87 -10.49
C PRO A 80 6.04 21.13 -11.10
N ALA A 81 4.90 21.56 -10.57
CA ALA A 81 4.24 22.79 -10.97
C ALA A 81 5.13 24.00 -10.63
N CYS A 82 5.50 24.76 -11.67
CA CYS A 82 6.43 25.87 -11.56
C CYS A 82 5.94 27.05 -12.40
N ALA A 83 5.79 28.23 -11.79
CA ALA A 83 5.34 29.44 -12.48
C ALA A 83 6.36 29.97 -13.50
N ASN A 84 7.63 29.58 -13.37
CA ASN A 84 8.68 29.89 -14.33
C ASN A 84 8.83 28.82 -15.42
N GLU A 85 8.00 27.78 -15.46
CA GLU A 85 8.13 26.71 -16.44
C GLU A 85 8.09 27.25 -17.89
N TRP A 86 9.02 26.79 -18.73
CA TRP A 86 9.20 27.22 -20.13
C TRP A 86 9.44 28.73 -20.36
N ARG A 87 9.69 29.51 -19.30
CA ARG A 87 10.05 30.93 -19.44
C ARG A 87 11.48 31.08 -19.97
N ALA A 88 11.62 31.58 -21.20
CA ALA A 88 12.90 31.79 -21.85
C ALA A 88 13.84 32.66 -21.01
N GLY A 89 15.11 32.26 -20.90
CA GLY A 89 16.13 32.94 -20.09
C GLY A 89 16.02 32.72 -18.57
N VAL A 90 14.98 32.01 -18.09
CA VAL A 90 14.78 31.72 -16.65
C VAL A 90 14.75 30.20 -16.39
N CYS A 91 13.95 29.47 -17.16
CA CYS A 91 13.85 28.03 -17.08
C CYS A 91 14.70 27.37 -18.15
N GLU A 92 15.63 26.54 -17.72
CA GLU A 92 16.56 25.84 -18.61
C GLU A 92 16.11 24.40 -18.93
N LYS A 93 14.83 24.08 -18.80
CA LYS A 93 14.33 22.77 -19.29
C LYS A 93 14.56 22.66 -20.81
N PRO A 94 14.98 21.50 -21.32
CA PRO A 94 15.18 20.23 -20.63
C PRO A 94 16.61 20.00 -20.08
N ARG A 95 17.52 20.99 -20.15
CA ARG A 95 18.94 20.85 -19.76
C ARG A 95 19.13 20.55 -18.27
N ILE A 96 18.30 21.15 -17.40
CA ILE A 96 18.36 20.93 -15.94
C ILE A 96 17.05 20.37 -15.40
N LYS A 97 17.14 19.57 -14.33
CA LYS A 97 15.97 19.11 -13.58
C LYS A 97 15.47 20.22 -12.65
N CYS A 98 14.16 20.27 -12.39
CA CYS A 98 13.59 21.24 -11.44
C CYS A 98 14.11 21.10 -10.00
N GLY A 99 14.56 19.90 -9.60
CA GLY A 99 15.22 19.70 -8.30
C GLY A 99 16.54 20.46 -8.16
N ASP A 100 17.22 20.73 -9.28
CA ASP A 100 18.54 21.38 -9.30
C ASP A 100 18.46 22.84 -9.79
N CYS A 101 17.26 23.33 -10.11
CA CYS A 101 17.04 24.66 -10.66
C CYS A 101 16.92 25.72 -9.54
N SER A 102 17.84 26.69 -9.53
CA SER A 102 17.81 27.84 -8.61
C SER A 102 16.72 28.87 -8.95
N ASN A 103 16.29 28.91 -10.22
CA ASN A 103 15.25 29.84 -10.70
C ASN A 103 13.82 29.28 -10.58
N ARG A 104 13.64 28.15 -9.87
CA ARG A 104 12.31 27.54 -9.70
C ARG A 104 11.40 28.44 -8.86
N LEU A 105 10.18 28.63 -9.35
CA LEU A 105 9.12 29.29 -8.60
C LEU A 105 7.97 28.29 -8.45
N LEU A 106 8.07 27.47 -7.39
CA LEU A 106 7.14 26.36 -7.16
C LEU A 106 5.77 26.88 -6.76
N ILE A 107 4.73 26.23 -7.28
CA ILE A 107 3.34 26.61 -7.03
C ILE A 107 2.80 25.74 -5.88
N PRO A 108 2.27 26.35 -4.81
CA PRO A 108 1.70 25.59 -3.70
C PRO A 108 0.40 24.86 -4.11
N LEU A 109 0.16 23.71 -3.49
CA LEU A 109 -1.05 22.91 -3.70
C LEU A 109 -2.24 23.57 -3.00
N SER A 110 -3.06 24.30 -3.76
CA SER A 110 -4.27 24.97 -3.27
C SER A 110 -5.53 24.09 -3.37
N ASP A 111 -6.61 24.54 -2.74
CA ASP A 111 -7.93 23.90 -2.84
C ASP A 111 -8.47 23.93 -4.28
N ALA A 112 -8.19 25.01 -5.01
CA ALA A 112 -8.55 25.13 -6.43
C ALA A 112 -7.85 24.07 -7.29
N VAL A 113 -6.56 23.82 -7.05
CA VAL A 113 -5.81 22.77 -7.77
C VAL A 113 -6.40 21.39 -7.51
N VAL A 114 -6.77 21.09 -6.26
CA VAL A 114 -7.42 19.82 -5.89
C VAL A 114 -8.82 19.71 -6.52
N TYR A 115 -9.60 20.79 -6.50
CA TYR A 115 -10.89 20.83 -7.17
C TYR A 115 -10.76 20.54 -8.66
N ASP A 116 -9.84 21.22 -9.36
CA ASP A 116 -9.62 21.03 -10.80
C ASP A 116 -9.17 19.61 -11.13
N HIS A 117 -8.44 18.95 -10.22
CA HIS A 117 -8.12 17.54 -10.35
C HIS A 117 -9.36 16.65 -10.30
N LEU A 118 -10.17 16.82 -9.25
CA LEU A 118 -11.39 16.04 -9.03
C LEU A 118 -12.47 16.32 -10.10
N ALA A 119 -12.47 17.52 -10.68
CA ALA A 119 -13.37 17.98 -11.73
C ALA A 119 -12.89 17.61 -13.15
N GLY A 120 -11.66 17.13 -13.29
CA GLY A 120 -11.12 16.65 -14.57
C GLY A 120 -10.30 17.66 -15.38
N GLY A 121 -10.06 18.87 -14.86
CA GLY A 121 -9.29 19.92 -15.53
C GLY A 121 -7.80 19.57 -15.71
N HIS A 122 -7.20 18.92 -14.71
CA HIS A 122 -5.84 18.38 -14.81
C HIS A 122 -5.67 17.11 -13.99
N THR A 123 -4.53 16.43 -14.13
CA THR A 123 -4.14 15.32 -13.26
C THR A 123 -2.94 15.76 -12.44
N VAL A 124 -3.08 15.77 -11.11
CA VAL A 124 -1.98 16.07 -10.20
C VAL A 124 -1.63 14.82 -9.40
N GLY A 125 -0.41 14.78 -8.87
CA GLY A 125 0.00 13.81 -7.86
C GLY A 125 0.32 14.50 -6.54
N VAL A 126 0.99 13.76 -5.67
CA VAL A 126 1.47 14.26 -4.38
C VAL A 126 2.88 13.71 -4.12
N TYR A 127 3.72 14.55 -3.52
CA TYR A 127 4.98 14.12 -2.93
C TYR A 127 4.73 13.74 -1.46
N PRO A 128 4.76 12.45 -1.08
CA PRO A 128 4.35 11.99 0.25
C PRO A 128 5.41 12.26 1.33
N LEU A 129 6.69 12.33 0.95
CA LEU A 129 7.80 12.60 1.86
C LEU A 129 7.90 14.10 2.13
N LEU A 130 7.90 14.47 3.41
CA LEU A 130 8.07 15.85 3.87
C LEU A 130 9.54 16.18 4.10
N GLU A 131 9.84 17.46 4.27
CA GLU A 131 11.22 17.96 4.47
C GLU A 131 11.84 17.52 5.81
N ASP A 132 11.01 17.14 6.77
CA ASP A 132 11.39 16.63 8.10
C ASP A 132 11.47 15.09 8.14
N ASP A 133 11.59 14.43 6.98
CA ASP A 133 11.69 12.97 6.85
C ASP A 133 10.44 12.21 7.35
N THR A 134 9.28 12.89 7.43
CA THR A 134 7.99 12.29 7.82
C THR A 134 7.00 12.17 6.66
N CYS A 135 5.92 11.41 6.86
CA CYS A 135 4.79 11.31 5.94
C CYS A 135 3.44 11.17 6.69
N TYR A 136 2.32 11.31 5.97
CA TYR A 136 0.96 11.13 6.50
C TYR A 136 0.27 9.85 6.03
N PHE A 137 0.86 9.15 5.07
CA PHE A 137 0.33 7.88 4.59
C PHE A 137 1.45 6.98 4.08
N LEU A 138 1.15 5.70 4.03
CA LEU A 138 1.83 4.69 3.25
C LEU A 138 0.95 4.35 2.05
N ALA A 139 1.52 4.29 0.84
CA ALA A 139 0.86 3.66 -0.30
C ALA A 139 1.74 2.54 -0.87
N VAL A 140 1.11 1.44 -1.26
CA VAL A 140 1.74 0.28 -1.89
C VAL A 140 1.23 0.16 -3.31
N ASP A 141 2.15 0.15 -4.27
CA ASP A 141 1.85 0.09 -5.69
C ASP A 141 1.86 -1.35 -6.19
N PHE A 142 0.76 -1.77 -6.81
CA PHE A 142 0.60 -3.07 -7.45
C PHE A 142 0.33 -2.85 -8.94
N ASP A 143 1.25 -3.25 -9.80
CA ASP A 143 1.18 -3.12 -11.26
C ASP A 143 1.36 -4.49 -11.94
N GLU A 144 1.26 -4.56 -13.26
CA GLU A 144 1.54 -5.78 -14.06
C GLU A 144 0.55 -6.94 -13.90
N ALA A 145 0.98 -8.17 -14.26
CA ALA A 145 0.15 -9.37 -14.16
C ALA A 145 -0.15 -9.70 -12.70
N ASP A 146 -1.36 -10.20 -12.45
CA ASP A 146 -1.83 -10.66 -11.12
C ASP A 146 -1.99 -9.59 -10.03
N TRP A 147 -1.93 -8.28 -10.39
CA TRP A 147 -2.13 -7.18 -9.43
C TRP A 147 -3.41 -7.30 -8.59
N ARG A 148 -4.47 -7.89 -9.16
CA ARG A 148 -5.75 -8.10 -8.47
C ARG A 148 -5.59 -9.04 -7.30
N ASP A 149 -5.00 -10.21 -7.54
CA ASP A 149 -4.86 -11.26 -6.53
C ASP A 149 -3.89 -10.81 -5.44
N ASP A 150 -2.78 -10.18 -5.83
CA ASP A 150 -1.78 -9.66 -4.89
C ASP A 150 -2.31 -8.49 -4.04
N ALA A 151 -3.04 -7.55 -4.65
CA ALA A 151 -3.64 -6.43 -3.93
C ALA A 151 -4.72 -6.91 -2.94
N CYS A 152 -5.58 -7.84 -3.35
CA CYS A 152 -6.57 -8.47 -2.47
C CYS A 152 -5.90 -9.26 -1.35
N ALA A 153 -4.82 -9.99 -1.65
CA ALA A 153 -4.04 -10.72 -0.66
C ALA A 153 -3.41 -9.79 0.38
N PHE A 154 -2.88 -8.64 -0.06
CA PHE A 154 -2.33 -7.61 0.80
C PHE A 154 -3.42 -6.99 1.68
N LEU A 155 -4.59 -6.66 1.11
CA LEU A 155 -5.72 -6.09 1.84
C LEU A 155 -6.24 -7.06 2.91
N GLN A 156 -6.32 -8.36 2.59
CA GLN A 156 -6.69 -9.38 3.57
C GLN A 156 -5.68 -9.44 4.72
N SER A 157 -4.38 -9.41 4.42
CA SER A 157 -3.32 -9.39 5.45
C SER A 157 -3.37 -8.13 6.31
N CYS A 158 -3.74 -6.98 5.73
CA CYS A 158 -4.01 -5.76 6.49
C CYS A 158 -5.17 -5.98 7.48
N GLY A 159 -6.27 -6.59 7.02
CA GLY A 159 -7.42 -6.92 7.86
C GLY A 159 -7.07 -7.84 9.04
N GLU A 160 -6.29 -8.89 8.81
CA GLU A 160 -5.81 -9.82 9.85
C GLU A 160 -4.91 -9.13 10.90
N LEU A 161 -4.14 -8.13 10.46
CA LEU A 161 -3.26 -7.33 11.32
C LEU A 161 -3.97 -6.12 11.96
N GLY A 162 -5.24 -5.87 11.63
CA GLY A 162 -5.99 -4.71 12.09
C GLY A 162 -5.49 -3.38 11.49
N VAL A 163 -4.88 -3.40 10.31
CA VAL A 163 -4.41 -2.22 9.58
C VAL A 163 -5.54 -1.67 8.71
N PRO A 164 -5.96 -0.40 8.88
CA PRO A 164 -7.00 0.20 8.06
C PRO A 164 -6.43 0.60 6.69
N ALA A 165 -6.45 -0.35 5.76
CA ALA A 165 -6.04 -0.15 4.38
C ALA A 165 -7.24 0.10 3.46
N ALA A 166 -7.09 1.02 2.50
CA ALA A 166 -8.07 1.33 1.46
C ALA A 166 -7.47 1.02 0.09
N LEU A 167 -8.21 0.31 -0.77
CA LEU A 167 -7.73 -0.08 -2.10
C LEU A 167 -8.32 0.83 -3.18
N GLU A 168 -7.46 1.40 -4.03
CA GLU A 168 -7.84 2.19 -5.20
C GLU A 168 -7.33 1.53 -6.47
N ILE A 169 -8.17 1.40 -7.49
CA ILE A 169 -7.70 1.00 -8.83
C ILE A 169 -6.92 2.15 -9.42
N SER A 170 -5.71 1.89 -9.92
CA SER A 170 -4.83 2.93 -10.43
C SER A 170 -5.45 3.65 -11.63
N ARG A 171 -4.93 4.84 -11.93
CA ARG A 171 -5.38 5.67 -13.06
C ARG A 171 -5.38 4.93 -14.41
N SER A 172 -4.44 4.02 -14.63
CA SER A 172 -4.33 3.25 -15.88
C SER A 172 -5.34 2.11 -15.98
N GLY A 173 -5.92 1.69 -14.85
CA GLY A 173 -6.75 0.47 -14.77
C GLY A 173 -5.96 -0.83 -14.84
N GLN A 174 -4.62 -0.75 -14.86
CA GLN A 174 -3.70 -1.89 -14.95
C GLN A 174 -2.92 -2.15 -13.67
N GLY A 175 -3.40 -1.58 -12.56
CA GLY A 175 -2.80 -1.73 -11.25
C GLY A 175 -3.73 -1.22 -10.16
N ALA A 176 -3.25 -1.21 -8.93
CA ALA A 176 -3.95 -0.67 -7.78
C ALA A 176 -2.97 -0.10 -6.75
N HIS A 177 -3.43 0.87 -5.98
CA HIS A 177 -2.72 1.40 -4.83
C HIS A 177 -3.45 1.01 -3.54
N ALA A 178 -2.75 0.38 -2.60
CA ALA A 178 -3.25 0.16 -1.25
C ALA A 178 -2.75 1.28 -0.32
N TRP A 179 -3.67 2.03 0.26
CA TRP A 179 -3.41 3.22 1.08
C TRP A 179 -3.62 2.92 2.56
N VAL A 180 -2.66 3.29 3.41
CA VAL A 180 -2.79 3.33 4.87
C VAL A 180 -2.54 4.77 5.32
N PHE A 181 -3.54 5.40 5.90
CA PHE A 181 -3.45 6.79 6.39
C PHE A 181 -3.09 6.82 7.86
N PHE A 182 -2.27 7.78 8.28
CA PHE A 182 -1.87 7.95 9.68
C PHE A 182 -2.60 9.14 10.32
N ALA A 183 -2.97 8.99 11.59
CA ALA A 183 -3.64 10.04 12.36
C ALA A 183 -2.76 11.28 12.60
N SER A 184 -1.44 11.10 12.54
CA SER A 184 -0.43 12.14 12.72
C SER A 184 0.78 11.86 11.82
N ARG A 185 1.71 12.82 11.71
CA ARG A 185 2.96 12.59 10.97
C ARG A 185 3.72 11.44 11.61
N VAL A 186 4.26 10.56 10.78
CA VAL A 186 5.13 9.46 11.22
C VAL A 186 6.45 9.51 10.45
N PRO A 187 7.57 9.06 11.03
CA PRO A 187 8.81 8.91 10.29
C PRO A 187 8.58 8.05 9.04
N ALA A 188 9.09 8.48 7.89
CA ALA A 188 8.99 7.73 6.64
C ALA A 188 9.61 6.33 6.77
N ARG A 189 10.66 6.21 7.60
CA ARG A 189 11.22 4.92 8.04
C ARG A 189 10.15 3.99 8.57
N ASP A 190 9.41 4.39 9.60
CA ASP A 190 8.40 3.56 10.28
C ASP A 190 7.25 3.17 9.35
N SER A 191 6.79 4.11 8.53
CA SER A 191 5.82 3.85 7.46
C SER A 191 6.31 2.75 6.50
N ARG A 192 7.56 2.82 6.06
CA ARG A 192 8.17 1.78 5.20
C ARG A 192 8.39 0.46 5.93
N ARG A 193 8.72 0.48 7.24
CA ARG A 193 8.82 -0.75 8.06
C ARG A 193 7.49 -1.46 8.14
N LEU A 194 6.40 -0.73 8.37
CA LEU A 194 5.05 -1.25 8.35
C LEU A 194 4.72 -1.92 7.01
N GLY A 195 4.89 -1.20 5.89
CA GLY A 195 4.60 -1.73 4.57
C GLY A 195 5.39 -3.00 4.23
N THR A 196 6.68 -3.00 4.54
CA THR A 196 7.56 -4.16 4.32
C THR A 196 7.13 -5.36 5.17
N ALA A 197 6.75 -5.14 6.43
CA ALA A 197 6.28 -6.19 7.33
C ALA A 197 4.97 -6.82 6.83
N ILE A 198 4.02 -5.99 6.37
CA ILE A 198 2.74 -6.48 5.82
C ILE A 198 2.95 -7.25 4.51
N ILE A 199 3.82 -6.77 3.61
CA ILE A 199 4.16 -7.51 2.37
C ILE A 199 4.73 -8.88 2.73
N SER A 200 5.65 -8.93 3.67
CA SER A 200 6.29 -10.18 4.09
C SER A 200 5.31 -11.15 4.77
N HIS A 201 4.40 -10.62 5.57
CA HIS A 201 3.30 -11.37 6.17
C HIS A 201 2.38 -11.94 5.09
N THR A 202 2.01 -11.11 4.09
CA THR A 202 1.19 -11.52 2.94
C THR A 202 1.84 -12.68 2.19
N CYS A 203 3.11 -12.57 1.81
CA CYS A 203 3.83 -13.64 1.13
C CYS A 203 3.86 -14.94 1.96
N ALA A 204 4.09 -14.84 3.26
CA ALA A 204 4.08 -15.99 4.15
C ALA A 204 2.69 -16.67 4.19
N ARG A 205 1.61 -15.87 4.18
CA ARG A 205 0.22 -16.31 4.24
C ARG A 205 -0.29 -16.92 2.94
N THR A 206 -0.13 -16.24 1.81
CA THR A 206 -0.64 -16.69 0.50
C THR A 206 0.15 -17.84 -0.09
N ARG A 207 1.16 -18.32 0.63
CA ARG A 207 2.09 -19.31 0.13
C ARG A 207 2.76 -18.83 -1.17
N GLN A 208 3.02 -17.53 -1.28
CA GLN A 208 3.72 -16.93 -2.41
C GLN A 208 5.09 -16.43 -1.94
N LEU A 209 6.02 -16.36 -2.89
CA LEU A 209 7.41 -16.00 -2.62
C LEU A 209 7.61 -14.49 -2.61
N ARG A 210 6.87 -13.82 -3.50
CA ARG A 210 6.79 -12.38 -3.69
C ARG A 210 5.37 -12.11 -4.20
N LEU A 211 4.88 -10.91 -3.95
CA LEU A 211 3.79 -10.33 -4.73
C LEU A 211 4.44 -9.90 -6.04
N THR A 212 4.18 -10.62 -7.13
CA THR A 212 4.84 -10.37 -8.42
C THR A 212 4.45 -9.03 -9.01
N SER A 213 3.26 -8.54 -8.66
CA SER A 213 2.77 -7.23 -9.05
C SER A 213 3.26 -6.09 -8.16
N TYR A 214 3.86 -6.37 -6.99
CA TYR A 214 4.36 -5.32 -6.11
C TYR A 214 5.54 -4.60 -6.79
N ASP A 215 5.37 -3.30 -7.01
CA ASP A 215 6.40 -2.46 -7.60
C ASP A 215 7.18 -1.69 -6.51
N ARG A 216 6.49 -0.86 -5.70
CA ARG A 216 7.15 0.02 -4.73
C ARG A 216 6.25 0.53 -3.61
N LEU A 217 6.89 1.06 -2.56
CA LEU A 217 6.25 1.81 -1.48
C LEU A 217 6.35 3.32 -1.69
N PHE A 218 5.36 4.05 -1.17
CA PHE A 218 5.31 5.51 -1.11
C PHE A 218 5.11 5.94 0.35
N PRO A 219 6.06 6.69 0.94
CA PRO A 219 7.33 7.15 0.38
C PRO A 219 8.30 5.98 0.07
N ASN A 220 9.18 6.16 -0.93
CA ASN A 220 10.13 5.11 -1.33
C ASN A 220 11.46 5.14 -0.58
N GLN A 221 11.71 6.23 0.16
CA GLN A 221 12.96 6.53 0.87
C GLN A 221 12.66 7.07 2.26
N ASP A 222 13.57 6.82 3.21
CA ASP A 222 13.42 7.23 4.61
C ASP A 222 13.72 8.72 4.85
N THR A 223 14.53 9.33 3.97
CA THR A 223 15.02 10.70 4.15
C THR A 223 14.91 11.50 2.88
N MET A 224 14.64 12.80 2.99
CA MET A 224 14.50 13.73 1.88
C MET A 224 15.85 13.88 1.13
N PRO A 225 15.88 13.63 -0.19
CA PRO A 225 17.07 13.83 -1.00
C PRO A 225 17.41 15.32 -1.10
N LYS A 226 18.71 15.65 -1.08
CA LYS A 226 19.17 17.05 -1.17
C LYS A 226 18.64 17.71 -2.45
N GLY A 227 17.95 18.84 -2.30
CA GLY A 227 17.38 19.62 -3.42
C GLY A 227 16.17 18.99 -4.12
N GLY A 228 15.80 17.75 -3.77
CA GLY A 228 14.72 17.01 -4.40
C GLY A 228 13.36 17.22 -3.73
N PHE A 229 12.34 16.57 -4.32
CA PHE A 229 10.96 16.56 -3.81
C PHE A 229 10.54 15.22 -3.22
N GLY A 230 11.42 14.21 -3.25
CA GLY A 230 11.06 12.82 -3.05
C GLY A 230 10.42 12.19 -4.30
N ASN A 231 9.83 11.00 -4.13
CA ASN A 231 9.04 10.33 -5.15
C ASN A 231 7.61 10.86 -5.18
N LEU A 232 6.89 10.66 -6.29
CA LEU A 232 5.50 11.09 -6.43
C LEU A 232 4.58 9.91 -6.69
N ILE A 233 3.36 10.01 -6.17
CA ILE A 233 2.24 9.13 -6.52
C ILE A 233 1.11 9.98 -7.11
N ALA A 234 0.38 9.45 -8.10
CA ALA A 234 -0.78 10.14 -8.66
C ALA A 234 -1.91 10.22 -7.62
N LEU A 235 -2.62 11.34 -7.57
CA LEU A 235 -3.77 11.47 -6.68
C LEU A 235 -4.99 10.75 -7.28
N PRO A 236 -5.82 10.11 -6.45
CA PRO A 236 -6.97 9.33 -6.91
C PRO A 236 -8.18 10.24 -7.22
N LEU A 237 -9.25 9.65 -7.77
CA LEU A 237 -10.55 10.29 -8.04
C LEU A 237 -10.52 11.40 -9.10
N GLN A 238 -9.54 11.40 -9.99
CA GLN A 238 -9.56 12.26 -11.19
C GLN A 238 -10.78 11.88 -12.05
N LYS A 239 -11.56 12.87 -12.51
CA LYS A 239 -12.85 12.64 -13.19
C LYS A 239 -12.77 11.69 -14.40
N GLY A 240 -11.81 11.89 -15.30
CA GLY A 240 -11.70 11.14 -16.56
C GLY A 240 -11.47 9.63 -16.36
N PRO A 241 -10.46 9.21 -15.60
CA PRO A 241 -10.29 7.81 -15.18
C PRO A 241 -11.49 7.28 -14.38
N ARG A 242 -12.06 8.10 -13.47
CA ARG A 242 -13.22 7.71 -12.65
C ARG A 242 -14.45 7.36 -13.45
N GLU A 243 -14.73 8.08 -14.53
CA GLU A 243 -15.82 7.76 -15.47
C GLU A 243 -15.64 6.41 -16.17
N LYS A 244 -14.42 5.86 -16.19
CA LYS A 244 -14.10 4.53 -16.73
C LYS A 244 -14.03 3.44 -15.65
N GLY A 245 -14.34 3.77 -14.39
CA GLY A 245 -14.21 2.87 -13.25
C GLY A 245 -12.77 2.73 -12.72
N TYR A 246 -11.85 3.61 -13.12
CA TYR A 246 -10.46 3.66 -12.63
C TYR A 246 -10.28 4.83 -11.67
N SER A 247 -9.12 4.91 -11.01
CA SER A 247 -8.86 5.94 -10.02
C SER A 247 -9.97 6.05 -8.96
N ALA A 248 -10.53 4.90 -8.58
CA ALA A 248 -11.69 4.79 -7.71
C ALA A 248 -11.40 3.74 -6.64
N PHE A 249 -11.91 3.98 -5.43
CA PHE A 249 -11.81 3.07 -4.31
C PHE A 249 -12.80 1.92 -4.46
N VAL A 250 -12.33 0.72 -4.10
CA VAL A 250 -13.05 -0.54 -4.30
C VAL A 250 -13.12 -1.37 -3.02
N ASP A 251 -14.12 -2.25 -2.96
CA ASP A 251 -14.26 -3.27 -1.92
C ASP A 251 -13.31 -4.46 -2.13
N ALA A 252 -13.41 -5.48 -1.27
CA ALA A 252 -12.59 -6.69 -1.33
C ALA A 252 -12.85 -7.53 -2.59
N GLU A 253 -13.99 -7.34 -3.25
CA GLU A 253 -14.35 -7.98 -4.52
C GLU A 253 -13.98 -7.09 -5.74
N LEU A 254 -13.20 -6.02 -5.52
CA LEU A 254 -12.77 -5.06 -6.52
C LEU A 254 -13.93 -4.29 -7.19
N ARG A 255 -15.07 -4.18 -6.50
CA ARG A 255 -16.21 -3.38 -6.97
C ARG A 255 -16.08 -1.96 -6.44
N PRO A 256 -16.24 -0.93 -7.28
CA PRO A 256 -16.21 0.46 -6.82
C PRO A 256 -17.28 0.73 -5.76
N TYR A 257 -16.89 1.41 -4.68
CA TYR A 257 -17.88 1.87 -3.71
C TYR A 257 -18.91 2.79 -4.38
N PRO A 258 -20.22 2.59 -4.15
CA PRO A 258 -21.27 3.43 -4.75
C PRO A 258 -21.10 4.91 -4.43
N ASP A 259 -20.71 5.23 -3.19
CA ASP A 259 -20.35 6.57 -2.76
C ASP A 259 -18.90 6.61 -2.29
N GLN A 260 -18.03 7.07 -3.19
CA GLN A 260 -16.60 7.25 -2.95
C GLN A 260 -16.32 8.20 -1.76
N TRP A 261 -17.15 9.24 -1.59
CA TRP A 261 -16.93 10.24 -0.54
C TRP A 261 -17.38 9.73 0.82
N ALA A 262 -18.48 8.99 0.88
CA ALA A 262 -18.90 8.32 2.11
C ALA A 262 -17.86 7.29 2.56
N PHE A 263 -17.28 6.54 1.61
CA PHE A 263 -16.16 5.64 1.89
C PHE A 263 -14.93 6.39 2.41
N LEU A 264 -14.46 7.44 1.72
CA LEU A 264 -13.32 8.22 2.20
C LEU A 264 -13.57 8.82 3.59
N ALA A 265 -14.79 9.24 3.89
CA ALA A 265 -15.15 9.78 5.20
C ALA A 265 -15.15 8.72 6.32
N SER A 266 -15.35 7.43 5.98
CA SER A 266 -15.36 6.33 6.96
C SER A 266 -13.97 5.81 7.29
N ILE A 267 -12.96 6.10 6.46
CA ILE A 267 -11.57 5.69 6.68
C ILE A 267 -11.09 6.17 8.04
N GLN A 268 -10.70 5.22 8.90
CA GLN A 268 -10.07 5.48 10.18
C GLN A 268 -8.56 5.51 10.00
N PRO A 269 -7.87 6.64 10.25
CA PRO A 269 -6.42 6.68 10.20
C PRO A 269 -5.79 5.84 11.31
N MET A 270 -4.71 5.14 10.99
CA MET A 270 -3.91 4.35 11.94
C MET A 270 -3.16 5.29 12.90
N ALA A 271 -3.16 4.97 14.20
CA ALA A 271 -2.39 5.74 15.17
C ALA A 271 -0.89 5.43 15.04
N ALA A 272 -0.03 6.43 15.26
CA ALA A 272 1.42 6.24 15.13
C ALA A 272 1.96 5.16 16.08
N HIS A 273 1.40 5.06 17.28
CA HIS A 273 1.80 4.06 18.29
C HIS A 273 1.38 2.63 17.94
N ASP A 274 0.46 2.43 16.99
CA ASP A 274 0.04 1.10 16.55
C ASP A 274 0.99 0.49 15.51
N ILE A 275 1.93 1.28 14.97
CA ILE A 275 2.85 0.82 13.92
C ILE A 275 3.77 -0.30 14.43
N GLU A 276 4.50 -0.08 15.52
CA GLU A 276 5.45 -1.07 16.03
C GLU A 276 4.77 -2.36 16.52
N PRO A 277 3.66 -2.32 17.29
CA PRO A 277 2.91 -3.53 17.63
C PRO A 277 2.41 -4.30 16.41
N THR A 278 2.03 -3.60 15.35
CA THR A 278 1.59 -4.23 14.10
C THR A 278 2.74 -4.91 13.37
N ILE A 279 3.90 -4.26 13.31
CA ILE A 279 5.13 -4.86 12.75
C ILE A 279 5.46 -6.15 13.50
N LEU A 280 5.45 -6.13 14.84
CA LEU A 280 5.76 -7.30 15.67
C LEU A 280 4.77 -8.47 15.44
N ARG A 281 3.48 -8.16 15.29
CA ARG A 281 2.45 -9.17 14.96
C ARG A 281 2.67 -9.75 13.57
N ALA A 282 2.96 -8.89 12.59
CA ALA A 282 3.21 -9.30 11.22
C ALA A 282 4.42 -10.25 11.10
N THR A 283 5.44 -10.05 11.94
CA THR A 283 6.67 -10.86 11.97
C THR A 283 6.60 -12.07 12.90
N GLY A 284 5.48 -12.28 13.61
CA GLY A 284 5.27 -13.46 14.46
C GLY A 284 6.13 -13.47 15.72
N GLY A 285 6.46 -12.31 16.28
CA GLY A 285 7.32 -12.19 17.48
C GLY A 285 8.81 -12.47 17.22
N VAL A 286 9.16 -12.81 15.98
CA VAL A 286 10.54 -12.75 15.51
C VAL A 286 10.85 -11.28 15.21
N HIS A 287 12.00 -10.79 15.65
CA HIS A 287 12.34 -9.37 15.47
C HIS A 287 12.17 -8.99 13.99
N PRO A 288 11.64 -7.82 13.64
CA PRO A 288 11.54 -7.37 12.24
C PRO A 288 12.86 -7.43 11.44
N LEU A 289 13.99 -7.60 12.13
CA LEU A 289 15.32 -7.87 11.58
C LEU A 289 15.46 -9.23 10.86
N ASP A 290 14.64 -10.23 11.21
CA ASP A 290 14.65 -11.55 10.53
C ASP A 290 13.80 -11.56 9.24
N VAL A 291 13.11 -10.44 8.97
CA VAL A 291 12.27 -10.24 7.81
C VAL A 291 12.67 -8.92 7.15
N THR A 292 13.77 -8.97 6.39
CA THR A 292 14.23 -7.90 5.47
C THR A 292 14.64 -6.55 6.09
N PHE A 293 14.72 -6.41 7.42
CA PHE A 293 15.40 -5.27 8.05
C PHE A 293 16.85 -5.61 8.37
N ILE A 294 17.77 -4.84 7.81
CA ILE A 294 19.13 -4.64 8.30
C ILE A 294 19.25 -3.12 8.35
N ASP A 295 19.52 -2.56 9.52
CA ASP A 295 19.75 -1.12 9.66
C ASP A 295 21.21 -0.75 9.31
N ASP A 296 21.54 0.54 9.36
CA ASP A 296 22.91 1.02 9.11
C ASP A 296 23.94 0.49 10.14
N GLU A 297 23.48 0.06 11.32
CA GLU A 297 24.31 -0.51 12.40
C GLU A 297 24.66 -1.98 12.09
N ASP A 298 23.73 -2.75 11.53
CA ASP A 298 23.96 -4.12 11.06
C ASP A 298 24.92 -4.18 9.84
N LEU A 299 24.98 -3.12 9.03
CA LEU A 299 25.97 -2.96 7.95
C LEU A 299 27.41 -2.81 8.47
N ALA A 300 27.60 -2.36 9.72
CA ALA A 300 28.92 -2.22 10.32
C ALA A 300 29.48 -3.57 10.81
N THR A 301 28.62 -4.56 11.08
CA THR A 301 29.05 -5.91 11.51
C THR A 301 28.27 -7.05 10.83
N PRO A 302 28.36 -7.23 9.50
CA PRO A 302 27.64 -8.27 8.75
C PRO A 302 28.00 -9.72 9.16
N TRP A 303 29.07 -9.92 9.93
CA TRP A 303 29.48 -11.22 10.48
C TRP A 303 28.83 -11.54 11.84
N LYS A 304 28.11 -10.60 12.47
CA LYS A 304 27.36 -10.85 13.70
C LYS A 304 25.91 -11.14 13.36
N SER A 305 25.55 -12.42 13.29
CA SER A 305 24.14 -12.82 13.14
C SER A 305 23.41 -12.53 14.46
N GLY A 306 22.58 -11.49 14.49
CA GLY A 306 21.68 -11.23 15.60
C GLY A 306 20.66 -12.37 15.77
N GLY A 307 20.65 -12.99 16.95
CA GLY A 307 19.51 -13.72 17.54
C GLY A 307 18.81 -14.79 16.71
N THR A 308 19.28 -16.04 16.82
CA THR A 308 18.59 -17.32 16.54
C THR A 308 17.16 -17.27 15.98
N ALA A 309 17.03 -17.12 14.66
CA ALA A 309 15.84 -17.56 13.93
C ALA A 309 15.56 -19.04 14.24
N SER A 310 14.29 -19.40 14.49
CA SER A 310 13.88 -20.80 14.64
C SER A 310 14.42 -21.63 13.47
N LYS A 311 15.25 -22.64 13.77
CA LYS A 311 15.83 -23.56 12.78
C LYS A 311 14.80 -24.49 12.11
N LYS A 312 13.53 -24.42 12.48
CA LYS A 312 12.49 -25.33 12.01
C LYS A 312 11.61 -24.67 10.96
N VAL A 313 11.60 -25.23 9.76
CA VAL A 313 10.66 -24.89 8.69
C VAL A 313 9.29 -25.46 9.08
N ALA A 314 8.26 -24.61 9.09
CA ALA A 314 6.89 -25.02 9.44
C ALA A 314 6.27 -25.93 8.35
N GLY A 315 5.47 -26.91 8.76
CA GLY A 315 4.75 -27.81 7.87
C GLY A 315 5.43 -29.16 7.61
N THR A 316 4.74 -30.04 6.91
CA THR A 316 5.23 -31.38 6.56
C THR A 316 6.32 -31.28 5.50
N MET A 317 7.54 -31.71 5.84
CA MET A 317 8.67 -31.73 4.90
C MET A 317 8.65 -33.01 4.05
N PRO A 318 9.03 -32.94 2.76
CA PRO A 318 9.14 -34.11 1.92
C PRO A 318 10.31 -34.97 2.42
N ARG A 319 10.19 -36.30 2.25
CA ARG A 319 11.25 -37.25 2.65
C ARG A 319 12.52 -37.10 1.80
N SER A 320 12.36 -36.68 0.55
CA SER A 320 13.43 -36.47 -0.42
C SER A 320 13.00 -35.38 -1.40
N LEU A 321 13.98 -34.69 -2.00
CA LEU A 321 13.73 -33.63 -2.97
C LEU A 321 14.69 -33.77 -4.13
N THR A 322 14.17 -33.78 -5.36
CA THR A 322 14.99 -33.84 -6.56
C THR A 322 15.53 -32.45 -6.89
N VAL A 323 16.84 -32.35 -7.06
CA VAL A 323 17.54 -31.11 -7.38
C VAL A 323 18.31 -31.32 -8.68
N THR A 324 18.09 -30.42 -9.65
CA THR A 324 18.84 -30.42 -10.91
C THR A 324 19.85 -29.29 -10.87
N LEU A 325 21.14 -29.64 -10.93
CA LEU A 325 22.23 -28.66 -10.99
C LEU A 325 22.66 -28.46 -12.45
N ALA A 326 22.56 -27.21 -12.94
CA ALA A 326 23.07 -26.80 -14.25
C ALA A 326 23.74 -25.41 -14.12
N ASN A 327 23.36 -24.43 -14.93
CA ASN A 327 23.79 -23.03 -14.76
C ASN A 327 23.20 -22.37 -13.50
N LEU A 328 22.14 -22.96 -12.92
CA LEU A 328 21.52 -22.61 -11.64
C LEU A 328 21.14 -23.89 -10.91
N ILE A 329 20.61 -23.74 -9.69
CA ILE A 329 20.01 -24.83 -8.91
C ILE A 329 18.50 -24.82 -9.16
N TYR A 330 17.99 -25.89 -9.76
CA TYR A 330 16.58 -26.05 -10.08
C TYR A 330 15.89 -27.04 -9.14
N PHE A 331 14.69 -26.69 -8.72
CA PHE A 331 13.85 -27.52 -7.85
C PHE A 331 12.49 -27.79 -8.48
N GLU A 332 11.97 -29.00 -8.33
CA GLU A 332 10.63 -29.35 -8.82
C GLU A 332 9.55 -28.73 -7.91
N LYS A 333 8.75 -27.78 -8.43
CA LYS A 333 7.74 -27.04 -7.65
C LYS A 333 6.67 -27.94 -7.02
N SER A 334 6.31 -29.05 -7.68
CA SER A 334 5.27 -30.00 -7.23
C SER A 334 5.62 -30.68 -5.89
N GLN A 335 6.91 -30.84 -5.60
CA GLN A 335 7.41 -31.58 -4.44
C GLN A 335 7.88 -30.67 -3.29
N LEU A 336 7.86 -29.36 -3.49
CA LEU A 336 8.30 -28.36 -2.52
C LEU A 336 7.12 -27.87 -1.67
N PRO A 337 7.08 -28.17 -0.36
CA PRO A 337 6.20 -27.42 0.53
C PRO A 337 6.61 -25.96 0.51
N GLN A 338 5.62 -25.09 0.56
CA GLN A 338 5.88 -23.66 0.39
C GLN A 338 6.85 -23.09 1.43
N ALA A 339 6.74 -23.51 2.68
CA ALA A 339 7.64 -23.05 3.72
C ALA A 339 9.11 -23.34 3.38
N LEU A 340 9.38 -24.46 2.70
CA LEU A 340 10.70 -24.82 2.20
C LEU A 340 11.09 -23.99 0.97
N ALA A 341 10.18 -23.81 0.00
CA ALA A 341 10.41 -22.95 -1.17
C ALA A 341 10.75 -21.50 -0.75
N ASN A 342 9.98 -20.94 0.19
CA ASN A 342 10.21 -19.61 0.77
C ASN A 342 11.58 -19.53 1.45
N ARG A 343 12.02 -20.59 2.14
CA ARG A 343 13.34 -20.61 2.77
C ARG A 343 14.47 -20.67 1.74
N LEU A 344 14.33 -21.48 0.69
CA LEU A 344 15.32 -21.59 -0.38
C LEU A 344 15.49 -20.28 -1.15
N ILE A 345 14.38 -19.59 -1.44
CA ILE A 345 14.45 -18.30 -2.13
C ILE A 345 14.96 -17.19 -1.22
N ARG A 346 14.64 -17.20 0.08
CA ARG A 346 15.30 -16.30 1.04
C ARG A 346 16.80 -16.55 1.15
N LEU A 347 17.27 -17.79 0.94
CA LEU A 347 18.69 -18.11 0.88
C LEU A 347 19.35 -17.64 -0.42
N ALA A 348 18.61 -17.62 -1.52
CA ALA A 348 19.09 -17.16 -2.83
C ALA A 348 18.90 -15.65 -3.07
N ALA A 349 18.16 -14.96 -2.20
CA ALA A 349 17.91 -13.52 -2.29
C ALA A 349 18.99 -12.75 -1.53
N PHE A 350 19.59 -11.78 -2.19
CA PHE A 350 20.62 -10.91 -1.64
C PHE A 350 20.13 -9.47 -1.64
N GLN A 351 20.57 -8.71 -0.64
CA GLN A 351 20.33 -7.27 -0.60
C GLN A 351 21.09 -6.59 -1.74
N ASN A 352 20.49 -5.59 -2.37
CA ASN A 352 21.17 -4.76 -3.37
C ASN A 352 21.96 -3.64 -2.67
N PRO A 353 23.31 -3.72 -2.57
CA PRO A 353 24.09 -2.71 -1.83
C PRO A 353 23.94 -1.31 -2.43
N GLU A 354 23.67 -1.20 -3.73
CA GLU A 354 23.48 0.10 -4.39
C GLU A 354 22.23 0.83 -3.90
N PHE A 355 21.17 0.09 -3.55
CA PHE A 355 19.95 0.65 -2.97
C PHE A 355 20.26 1.33 -1.64
N TYR A 356 20.88 0.58 -0.71
CA TYR A 356 21.21 1.06 0.63
C TYR A 356 22.25 2.18 0.59
N LYS A 357 23.26 2.07 -0.28
CA LYS A 357 24.25 3.14 -0.49
C LYS A 357 23.59 4.43 -0.98
N ALA A 358 22.71 4.34 -1.99
CA ALA A 358 21.98 5.51 -2.47
C ALA A 358 21.10 6.13 -1.37
N GLN A 359 20.45 5.28 -0.57
CA GLN A 359 19.64 5.72 0.55
C GLN A 359 20.46 6.47 1.62
N ALA A 360 21.57 5.89 2.09
CA ALA A 360 22.46 6.51 3.07
C ALA A 360 23.06 7.84 2.57
N MET A 361 23.34 7.93 1.27
CA MET A 361 23.81 9.16 0.62
C MET A 361 22.69 10.18 0.35
N ARG A 362 21.45 9.91 0.75
CA ARG A 362 20.27 10.75 0.47
C ARG A 362 20.07 11.00 -1.02
N MET A 363 20.28 9.97 -1.83
CA MET A 363 20.10 9.98 -3.28
C MET A 363 18.82 9.21 -3.67
N SER A 364 18.29 9.48 -4.87
CA SER A 364 17.09 8.82 -5.38
C SER A 364 17.30 7.30 -5.57
N VAL A 365 16.32 6.52 -5.09
CA VAL A 365 16.25 5.05 -5.19
C VAL A 365 15.20 4.54 -6.18
N TRP A 366 14.65 5.43 -7.03
CA TRP A 366 13.54 5.10 -7.95
C TRP A 366 13.77 3.86 -8.82
N ASP A 367 14.96 3.71 -9.37
CA ASP A 367 15.32 2.64 -10.33
C ASP A 367 16.28 1.61 -9.69
N LYS A 368 16.22 1.46 -8.36
CA LYS A 368 17.09 0.54 -7.63
C LYS A 368 16.22 -0.45 -6.87
N PRO A 369 16.12 -1.73 -7.28
CA PRO A 369 15.41 -2.73 -6.50
C PRO A 369 16.15 -3.00 -5.19
N ARG A 370 15.43 -3.16 -4.09
CA ARG A 370 16.01 -3.36 -2.74
C ARG A 370 16.64 -4.75 -2.55
N VAL A 371 16.10 -5.76 -3.23
CA VAL A 371 16.52 -7.17 -3.17
C VAL A 371 16.74 -7.67 -4.59
N ILE A 372 17.85 -8.37 -4.80
CA ILE A 372 18.24 -9.05 -6.04
C ILE A 372 18.36 -10.54 -5.75
N GLY A 373 18.26 -11.41 -6.76
CA GLY A 373 18.35 -12.85 -6.59
C GLY A 373 18.06 -13.60 -7.86
#